data_AF-A0AAD7I7F3-F1
#
_entry.id   AF-A0AAD7I7F3-F1
#
_cell.length_a   1.000
_cell.length_b   1.000
_cell.length_c   1.000
_cell.angle_alpha   90.00
_cell.angle_beta   90.00
_cell.angle_gamma   90.00
#
_symmetry.space_group_name_H-M   'P 1'
#
loop_
_entity.id
_entity.type
_entity.pdbx_description
1 polymer ?
#
loop_
_entity_poly.entity_id
_entity_poly.type
_entity_poly.pdbx_seq_one_letter_code
_entity_poly.pdbx_strand_id
1 'polypeptide(L)'
;MTSTAPTRPARNRQVSSRVANDDNSVGLSAAAQNLLSAKPIIDLVKKIAKLTLFLPETVPLATEEDDIPRRIFELEGKDGTVASTFNRRVDILFGEHVRDSDGRLKYVRRGNLGTDCVVTYFESIHWESSKIPLDLAQGKLARIADELDYLCINIKILFLSSKYVWE
;
A
#
# COMPACT_ATOMS: atom_id res chain seq x y z
N MET A 1 49.86 -36.88 67.41
CA MET A 1 48.56 -36.79 68.07
C MET A 1 47.48 -36.81 67.00
N THR A 2 46.73 -37.90 66.98
CA THR A 2 45.59 -38.21 66.12
C THR A 2 44.41 -37.27 66.38
N SER A 3 43.70 -36.82 65.34
CA SER A 3 42.22 -36.86 65.37
C SER A 3 41.63 -36.66 63.97
N THR A 4 40.77 -37.61 63.65
CA THR A 4 40.01 -37.84 62.42
C THR A 4 38.77 -36.94 62.34
N ALA A 5 38.27 -36.72 61.11
CA ALA A 5 37.07 -35.96 60.73
C ALA A 5 35.74 -36.49 61.35
N PRO A 6 34.56 -35.82 61.17
CA PRO A 6 33.81 -35.93 59.92
C PRO A 6 32.90 -34.74 59.48
N THR A 7 32.82 -34.59 58.15
CA THR A 7 31.65 -34.38 57.27
C THR A 7 30.32 -33.84 57.83
N ARG A 8 29.84 -32.72 57.23
CA ARG A 8 28.40 -32.47 57.02
C ARG A 8 28.15 -31.60 55.77
N PRO A 9 27.32 -32.02 54.80
CA PRO A 9 27.02 -31.23 53.60
C PRO A 9 25.93 -30.19 53.88
N ALA A 10 26.21 -28.92 53.58
CA ALA A 10 25.23 -27.85 53.65
C ALA A 10 24.37 -27.82 52.38
N ARG A 11 23.19 -28.45 52.52
CA ARG A 11 21.89 -28.20 51.87
C ARG A 11 21.90 -27.17 50.71
N ASN A 12 21.88 -27.71 49.50
CA ASN A 12 21.57 -26.99 48.26
C ASN A 12 20.10 -26.50 48.32
N ARG A 13 19.88 -25.22 48.60
CA ARG A 13 18.54 -24.61 48.55
C ARG A 13 18.38 -24.02 47.15
N GLN A 14 17.80 -24.81 46.24
CA GLN A 14 17.25 -24.28 44.99
C GLN A 14 16.19 -23.23 45.35
N VAL A 15 16.56 -21.96 45.22
CA VAL A 15 15.59 -20.88 45.16
C VAL A 15 15.05 -20.91 43.75
N SER A 16 13.92 -21.62 43.59
CA SER A 16 13.10 -21.58 42.40
C SER A 16 12.45 -20.20 42.32
N SER A 17 13.19 -19.20 41.85
CA SER A 17 12.60 -17.93 41.41
C SER A 17 11.84 -18.21 40.13
N ARG A 18 10.54 -18.47 40.27
CA ARG A 18 9.56 -18.31 39.20
C ARG A 18 9.64 -16.85 38.75
N VAL A 19 10.44 -16.58 37.73
CA VAL A 19 10.26 -15.38 36.92
C VAL A 19 8.92 -15.57 36.26
N ALA A 20 7.93 -14.81 36.72
CA ALA A 20 6.69 -14.65 36.01
C ALA A 20 7.07 -14.10 34.63
N ASN A 21 6.87 -14.92 33.60
CA ASN A 21 6.70 -14.41 32.26
C ASN A 21 5.41 -13.58 32.32
N ASP A 22 5.56 -12.29 32.60
CA ASP A 22 4.58 -11.29 32.19
C ASP A 22 4.67 -11.22 30.65
N ASP A 23 4.11 -12.23 30.00
CA ASP A 23 3.67 -12.19 28.61
C ASP A 23 2.47 -11.23 28.53
N ASN A 24 2.70 -9.97 28.92
CA ASN A 24 1.80 -8.87 28.60
C ASN A 24 2.02 -8.47 27.13
N SER A 25 1.91 -9.46 26.24
CA SER A 25 1.63 -9.20 24.84
C SER A 25 0.19 -8.70 24.80
N VAL A 26 0.04 -7.38 24.90
CA VAL A 26 -1.22 -6.71 24.60
C VAL A 26 -1.52 -7.07 23.15
N GLY A 27 -2.32 -8.11 22.97
CA GLY A 27 -2.70 -8.62 21.67
C GLY A 27 -3.43 -7.52 20.92
N LEU A 28 -2.69 -6.73 20.15
CA LEU A 28 -3.26 -5.80 19.19
C LEU A 28 -4.22 -6.61 18.33
N SER A 29 -5.47 -6.15 18.24
CA SER A 29 -6.51 -6.75 17.39
C SER A 29 -5.95 -7.11 16.01
N ALA A 30 -6.43 -8.19 15.38
CA ALA A 30 -6.03 -8.56 14.02
C ALA A 30 -6.13 -7.38 13.03
N ALA A 31 -7.08 -6.46 13.25
CA ALA A 31 -7.20 -5.22 12.48
C ALA A 31 -5.99 -4.28 12.68
N ALA A 32 -5.50 -4.14 13.90
CA ALA A 32 -4.33 -3.33 14.23
C ALA A 32 -3.02 -3.97 13.73
N GLN A 33 -2.90 -5.31 13.79
CA GLN A 33 -1.76 -6.02 13.21
C GLN A 33 -1.73 -5.91 11.68
N ASN A 34 -2.89 -5.91 11.03
CA ASN A 34 -2.99 -5.71 9.58
C ASN A 34 -2.56 -4.29 9.16
N LEU A 35 -2.90 -3.26 9.94
CA LEU A 35 -2.51 -1.87 9.70
C LEU A 35 -0.99 -1.63 9.84
N LEU A 36 -0.32 -2.42 10.68
CA LEU A 36 1.14 -2.39 10.86
C LEU A 36 1.89 -3.22 9.80
N SER A 37 1.17 -4.02 9.01
CA SER A 37 1.76 -4.86 7.98
C SER A 37 1.66 -4.20 6.60
N ALA A 38 2.66 -4.41 5.74
CA ALA A 38 2.63 -3.95 4.35
C ALA A 38 1.66 -4.76 3.46
N LYS A 39 1.06 -5.83 3.98
CA LYS A 39 0.24 -6.78 3.21
C LYS A 39 -0.97 -6.11 2.53
N PRO A 40 -1.78 -5.27 3.20
CA PRO A 40 -2.93 -4.62 2.56
C PRO A 40 -2.51 -3.70 1.40
N ILE A 41 -1.37 -3.04 1.54
CA ILE A 41 -0.80 -2.19 0.48
C ILE A 41 -0.38 -3.04 -0.71
N ILE A 42 0.35 -4.13 -0.48
CA ILE A 42 0.78 -5.05 -1.55
C ILE A 42 -0.45 -5.62 -2.29
N ASP A 43 -1.50 -5.98 -1.57
CA ASP A 43 -2.74 -6.48 -2.16
C ASP A 43 -3.45 -5.39 -2.99
N LEU A 44 -3.43 -4.13 -2.55
CA LEU A 44 -3.91 -2.99 -3.33
C LEU A 44 -3.09 -2.73 -4.59
N VAL A 45 -1.76 -2.77 -4.52
CA VAL A 45 -0.89 -2.61 -5.70
C VAL A 45 -1.18 -3.70 -6.73
N LYS A 46 -1.34 -4.95 -6.30
CA LYS A 46 -1.76 -6.06 -7.17
C LYS A 46 -3.15 -5.84 -7.78
N LYS A 47 -4.10 -5.34 -7.00
CA LYS A 47 -5.45 -4.99 -7.49
C LYS A 47 -5.37 -3.91 -8.56
N ILE A 48 -4.61 -2.84 -8.32
CA ILE A 48 -4.39 -1.74 -9.27
C ILE A 48 -3.74 -2.28 -10.55
N ALA A 49 -2.66 -3.05 -10.45
CA ALA A 49 -1.99 -3.67 -11.60
C ALA A 49 -2.97 -4.50 -12.44
N LYS A 50 -3.80 -5.31 -11.78
CA LYS A 50 -4.85 -6.08 -12.46
C LYS A 50 -5.88 -5.19 -13.16
N LEU A 51 -6.40 -4.17 -12.47
CA LEU A 51 -7.41 -3.27 -13.02
C LEU A 51 -6.87 -2.49 -14.22
N THR A 52 -5.61 -2.04 -14.15
CA THR A 52 -4.92 -1.36 -15.24
C THR A 52 -4.91 -2.21 -16.52
N LEU A 53 -4.68 -3.52 -16.42
CA LEU A 53 -4.72 -4.44 -17.57
C LEU A 53 -6.14 -4.62 -18.15
N PHE A 54 -7.18 -4.38 -17.36
CA PHE A 54 -8.58 -4.48 -17.78
C PHE A 54 -9.19 -3.13 -18.15
N LEU A 55 -8.41 -2.06 -18.18
CA LEU A 55 -8.90 -0.76 -18.63
C LEU A 55 -9.41 -0.87 -20.08
N PRO A 56 -10.64 -0.42 -20.34
CA PRO A 56 -11.23 -0.51 -21.66
C PRO A 56 -10.58 0.46 -22.64
N GLU A 57 -10.69 0.18 -23.93
CA GLU A 57 -10.07 0.99 -25.00
C GLU A 57 -10.61 2.42 -25.10
N THR A 58 -11.79 2.68 -24.51
CA THR A 58 -12.35 4.04 -24.40
C THR A 58 -11.55 4.93 -23.45
N VAL A 59 -10.75 4.34 -22.54
CA VAL A 59 -9.74 5.09 -21.80
C VAL A 59 -8.60 5.38 -22.79
N PRO A 60 -8.27 6.66 -23.03
CA PRO A 60 -7.28 7.01 -24.03
C PRO A 60 -5.89 6.45 -23.68
N LEU A 61 -5.13 6.05 -24.71
CA LEU A 61 -3.73 5.67 -24.56
C LEU A 61 -2.91 6.91 -24.18
N ALA A 62 -1.99 6.75 -23.23
CA ALA A 62 -1.05 7.81 -22.87
C ALA A 62 -0.07 8.08 -24.02
N THR A 63 0.32 9.34 -24.18
CA THR A 63 1.30 9.80 -25.17
C THR A 63 2.51 10.43 -24.47
N GLU A 64 3.57 10.73 -25.23
CA GLU A 64 4.78 11.37 -24.67
C GLU A 64 4.52 12.81 -24.18
N GLU A 65 3.45 13.44 -24.67
CA GLU A 65 2.98 14.75 -24.22
C GLU A 65 2.24 14.68 -22.87
N ASP A 66 1.82 13.50 -22.42
CA ASP A 66 1.17 13.37 -21.12
C ASP A 66 2.20 13.53 -19.98
N ASP A 67 1.78 14.25 -18.94
CA ASP A 67 2.66 14.58 -17.81
C ASP A 67 2.92 13.40 -16.86
N ILE A 68 2.24 12.25 -17.03
CA ILE A 68 2.29 11.14 -16.07
C ILE A 68 3.73 10.61 -15.88
N PRO A 69 4.47 10.23 -16.93
CA PRO A 69 5.84 9.73 -16.77
C PRO A 69 6.75 10.77 -16.14
N ARG A 70 6.65 12.02 -16.60
CA ARG A 70 7.44 13.16 -16.10
C ARG A 70 7.23 13.35 -14.60
N ARG A 71 5.97 13.38 -14.17
CA ARG A 71 5.60 13.58 -12.76
C ARG A 71 5.98 12.39 -11.89
N ILE A 72 5.94 11.16 -12.42
CA ILE A 72 6.34 9.97 -11.68
C ILE A 72 7.85 9.91 -11.48
N PHE A 73 8.67 10.26 -12.47
CA PHE A 73 10.12 10.04 -12.37
C PHE A 73 10.90 11.28 -11.91
N GLU A 74 10.43 12.49 -12.20
CA GLU A 74 11.21 13.72 -11.96
C GLU A 74 10.83 14.44 -10.66
N LEU A 75 9.68 14.12 -10.06
CA LEU A 75 9.25 14.79 -8.84
C LEU A 75 9.76 14.08 -7.59
N GLU A 76 10.54 14.79 -6.80
CA GLU A 76 10.96 14.39 -5.46
C GLU A 76 10.17 15.15 -4.38
N GLY A 77 10.02 14.50 -3.22
CA GLY A 77 9.44 15.12 -2.02
C GLY A 77 10.26 16.32 -1.55
N LYS A 78 9.63 17.26 -0.83
CA LYS A 78 10.28 18.50 -0.37
C LYS A 78 11.49 18.27 0.55
N ASP A 79 11.51 17.12 1.22
CA ASP A 79 12.52 16.71 2.21
C ASP A 79 13.33 15.49 1.73
N GLY A 80 13.17 15.08 0.45
CA GLY A 80 13.86 13.92 -0.13
C GLY A 80 13.45 12.56 0.43
N THR A 81 12.46 12.49 1.32
CA THR A 81 12.03 11.21 1.91
C THR A 81 11.16 10.40 0.94
N VAL A 82 11.16 9.08 1.09
CA VAL A 82 10.29 8.19 0.30
C VAL A 82 8.82 8.53 0.52
N ALA A 83 8.40 8.78 1.78
CA ALA A 83 7.04 9.20 2.11
C ALA A 83 6.61 10.49 1.41
N SER A 84 7.45 11.52 1.46
CA SER A 84 7.18 12.82 0.85
C SER A 84 7.14 12.74 -0.67
N THR A 85 8.04 11.95 -1.25
CA THR A 85 8.08 11.69 -2.70
C THR A 85 6.82 10.94 -3.15
N PHE A 86 6.45 9.87 -2.45
CA PHE A 86 5.21 9.14 -2.70
C PHE A 86 3.99 10.05 -2.59
N ASN A 87 3.89 10.82 -1.51
CA ASN A 87 2.77 11.73 -1.31
C ASN A 87 2.67 12.77 -2.39
N ARG A 88 3.77 13.41 -2.75
CA ARG A 88 3.80 14.43 -3.78
C ARG A 88 3.40 13.87 -5.14
N ARG A 89 3.97 12.73 -5.54
CA ARG A 89 3.64 12.08 -6.83
C ARG A 89 2.16 11.71 -6.88
N VAL A 90 1.66 11.06 -5.84
CA VAL A 90 0.25 10.61 -5.80
C VAL A 90 -0.71 11.79 -5.73
N ASP A 91 -0.42 12.83 -4.94
CA ASP A 91 -1.33 13.99 -4.84
C ASP A 91 -1.40 14.77 -6.15
N ILE A 92 -0.29 14.91 -6.86
CA ILE A 92 -0.24 15.62 -8.15
C ILE A 92 -0.96 14.85 -9.26
N LEU A 93 -0.95 13.52 -9.22
CA LEU A 93 -1.56 12.66 -10.24
C LEU A 93 -3.01 12.28 -9.93
N PHE A 94 -3.34 12.17 -8.64
CA PHE A 94 -4.59 11.56 -8.16
C PHE A 94 -5.23 12.32 -6.98
N GLY A 95 -4.71 13.48 -6.63
CA GLY A 95 -5.25 14.32 -5.56
C GLY A 95 -6.56 15.00 -5.95
N GLU A 96 -7.14 15.72 -5.00
CA GLU A 96 -8.48 16.31 -5.17
C GLU A 96 -8.52 17.36 -6.30
N HIS A 97 -7.43 18.09 -6.48
CA HIS A 97 -7.35 19.18 -7.46
C HIS A 97 -7.32 18.72 -8.93
N VAL A 98 -7.07 17.43 -9.19
CA VAL A 98 -7.12 16.86 -10.55
C VAL A 98 -8.45 16.15 -10.84
N ARG A 99 -9.37 16.16 -9.87
CA ARG A 99 -10.70 15.58 -10.04
C ARG A 99 -11.63 16.53 -10.78
N ASP A 100 -12.62 15.97 -11.46
CA ASP A 100 -13.70 16.74 -12.07
C ASP A 100 -14.78 17.12 -11.04
N SER A 101 -15.87 17.74 -11.52
CA SER A 101 -17.01 18.15 -10.68
C SER A 101 -17.72 16.98 -9.99
N ASP A 102 -17.57 15.76 -10.49
CA ASP A 102 -18.14 14.55 -9.93
C ASP A 102 -17.17 13.84 -8.97
N GLY A 103 -16.00 14.45 -8.72
CA GLY A 103 -14.96 13.89 -7.86
C GLY A 103 -14.21 12.73 -8.52
N ARG A 104 -14.23 12.61 -9.87
CA ARG A 104 -13.59 11.53 -10.64
C ARG A 104 -12.25 11.95 -11.22
N LEU A 105 -11.36 10.99 -11.45
CA LEU A 105 -10.04 11.28 -12.00
C LEU A 105 -10.15 11.62 -13.49
N LYS A 106 -9.91 12.89 -13.82
CA LYS A 106 -10.10 13.42 -15.18
C LYS A 106 -9.08 12.92 -16.20
N TYR A 107 -7.87 12.60 -15.75
CA TYR A 107 -6.71 12.35 -16.64
C TYR A 107 -6.16 10.92 -16.51
N VAL A 108 -7.03 9.92 -16.37
CA VAL A 108 -6.60 8.52 -16.44
C VAL A 108 -6.32 8.13 -17.89
N ARG A 109 -5.10 7.63 -18.15
CA ARG A 109 -4.64 7.18 -19.46
C ARG A 109 -4.08 5.77 -19.34
N ARG A 110 -4.32 4.91 -20.34
CA ARG A 110 -3.82 3.52 -20.37
C ARG A 110 -2.42 3.42 -21.00
N GLY A 111 -1.77 2.27 -20.83
CA GLY A 111 -0.52 1.92 -21.50
C GLY A 111 0.74 2.30 -20.72
N ASN A 112 1.89 2.01 -21.34
CA ASN A 112 3.24 2.12 -20.77
C ASN A 112 3.59 3.53 -20.24
N LEU A 113 3.06 4.58 -20.86
CA LEU A 113 3.26 5.98 -20.44
C LEU A 113 2.14 6.48 -19.49
N GLY A 114 1.13 5.67 -19.23
CA GLY A 114 -0.04 6.02 -18.42
C GLY A 114 -0.05 5.25 -17.10
N THR A 115 -1.15 4.56 -16.83
CA THR A 115 -1.36 3.77 -15.61
C THR A 115 -0.33 2.65 -15.42
N ASP A 116 0.28 2.11 -16.47
CA ASP A 116 1.30 1.06 -16.35
C ASP A 116 2.60 1.63 -15.73
N CYS A 117 2.92 2.88 -16.05
CA CYS A 117 4.02 3.63 -15.43
C CYS A 117 3.77 3.81 -13.93
N VAL A 118 2.53 4.12 -13.55
CA VAL A 118 2.09 4.24 -12.15
C VAL A 118 2.25 2.92 -11.41
N VAL A 119 1.84 1.81 -12.02
CA VAL A 119 1.98 0.46 -11.45
C VAL A 119 3.46 0.13 -11.23
N THR A 120 4.30 0.35 -12.26
CA THR A 120 5.75 0.12 -12.19
C THR A 120 6.36 0.90 -11.03
N TYR A 121 5.94 2.16 -10.85
CA TYR A 121 6.37 2.96 -9.71
C TYR A 121 5.93 2.35 -8.38
N PHE A 122 4.66 1.96 -8.21
CA PHE A 122 4.18 1.37 -6.96
C PHE A 122 4.84 0.03 -6.61
N GLU A 123 5.17 -0.78 -7.62
CA GLU A 123 5.91 -2.03 -7.45
C GLU A 123 7.37 -1.81 -7.04
N SER A 124 7.97 -0.68 -7.44
CA SER A 124 9.34 -0.31 -7.06
C SER A 124 9.47 0.16 -5.60
N ILE A 125 8.37 0.49 -4.92
CA ILE A 125 8.41 1.03 -3.56
C ILE A 125 8.57 -0.10 -2.54
N HIS A 126 9.55 0.04 -1.66
CA HIS A 126 9.66 -0.78 -0.46
C HIS A 126 8.72 -0.27 0.63
N TRP A 127 7.57 -0.93 0.77
CA TRP A 127 6.52 -0.61 1.74
C TRP A 127 6.93 -0.99 3.16
N GLU A 128 7.67 -0.12 3.83
CA GLU A 128 8.10 -0.26 5.22
C GLU A 128 7.48 0.84 6.08
N SER A 129 6.91 0.47 7.24
CA SER A 129 6.27 1.44 8.16
C SER A 129 7.23 2.50 8.72
N SER A 130 8.54 2.23 8.68
CA SER A 130 9.59 3.19 9.08
C SER A 130 9.85 4.27 8.03
N LYS A 131 9.51 4.01 6.76
CA LYS A 131 9.80 4.89 5.61
C LYS A 131 8.57 5.59 5.08
N ILE A 132 7.40 4.96 5.18
CA ILE A 132 6.13 5.48 4.67
C ILE A 132 5.03 5.17 5.69
N PRO A 133 4.19 6.16 6.07
CA PRO A 133 2.97 5.91 6.84
C PRO A 133 2.03 5.00 6.04
N LEU A 134 1.88 3.74 6.48
CA LEU A 134 1.18 2.69 5.73
C LEU A 134 -0.33 2.99 5.63
N ASP A 135 -0.91 3.57 6.67
CA ASP A 135 -2.29 4.02 6.72
C ASP A 135 -2.61 5.05 5.62
N LEU A 136 -1.73 6.02 5.46
CA LEU A 136 -1.86 7.07 4.47
C LEU A 136 -1.68 6.50 3.05
N ALA A 137 -0.66 5.66 2.85
CA ALA A 137 -0.44 4.99 1.57
C ALA A 137 -1.63 4.10 1.17
N GLN A 138 -2.15 3.31 2.12
CA GLN A 138 -3.30 2.45 1.91
C GLN A 138 -4.53 3.26 1.50
N GLY A 139 -4.82 4.38 2.19
CA GLY A 139 -5.96 5.24 1.86
C GLY A 139 -5.86 5.81 0.44
N LYS A 140 -4.66 6.22 0.02
CA LYS A 140 -4.42 6.74 -1.33
C LYS A 140 -4.55 5.66 -2.41
N LEU A 141 -3.96 4.49 -2.18
CA LEU A 141 -4.03 3.36 -3.12
C LEU A 141 -5.44 2.80 -3.25
N ALA A 142 -6.19 2.71 -2.14
CA ALA A 142 -7.59 2.28 -2.16
C ALA A 142 -8.44 3.19 -3.06
N ARG A 143 -8.28 4.51 -2.95
CA ARG A 143 -8.99 5.48 -3.80
C ARG A 143 -8.66 5.31 -5.29
N ILE A 144 -7.39 5.05 -5.63
CA ILE A 144 -6.98 4.80 -7.01
C ILE A 144 -7.63 3.50 -7.51
N ALA A 145 -7.60 2.45 -6.70
CA ALA A 145 -8.20 1.17 -7.05
C ALA A 145 -9.71 1.30 -7.29
N ASP A 146 -10.43 2.06 -6.45
CA ASP A 146 -11.87 2.28 -6.61
C ASP A 146 -12.21 3.05 -7.89
N GLU A 147 -11.37 4.02 -8.27
CA GLU A 147 -11.57 4.76 -9.51
C GLU A 147 -11.29 3.90 -10.75
N LEU A 148 -10.22 3.10 -10.73
CA LEU A 148 -9.93 2.17 -11.82
C LEU A 148 -11.01 1.09 -11.95
N ASP A 149 -11.58 0.64 -10.83
CA ASP A 149 -12.71 -0.29 -10.82
C ASP A 149 -13.97 0.36 -11.42
N TYR A 150 -14.25 1.61 -11.05
CA TYR A 150 -15.33 2.41 -11.64
C TYR A 150 -15.19 2.52 -13.17
N LEU A 151 -13.99 2.81 -13.67
CA LEU A 151 -13.70 2.89 -15.10
C LEU A 151 -13.88 1.51 -15.78
N CYS A 152 -13.39 0.44 -15.14
CA CYS A 152 -13.58 -0.93 -15.64
C CYS A 152 -15.05 -1.36 -15.73
N ILE A 153 -15.91 -0.89 -14.80
CA ILE A 153 -17.33 -1.30 -14.71
C ILE A 153 -18.24 -0.40 -15.55
N ASN A 154 -18.18 0.92 -15.40
CA ASN A 154 -19.16 1.82 -16.03
C ASN A 154 -19.03 1.88 -17.55
N ILE A 155 -17.82 1.73 -18.06
CA ILE A 155 -17.63 1.66 -19.51
C ILE A 155 -18.23 0.36 -20.08
N LYS A 156 -18.19 -0.76 -19.34
CA LYS A 156 -18.87 -2.00 -19.76
C LYS A 156 -20.39 -1.80 -19.84
N ILE A 157 -20.99 -1.06 -18.91
CA ILE A 157 -22.43 -0.80 -18.90
C ILE A 157 -22.83 0.10 -20.07
N LEU A 158 -22.07 1.17 -20.36
CA LEU A 158 -22.33 2.03 -21.52
C LEU A 158 -22.24 1.25 -22.85
N PHE A 159 -21.33 0.29 -22.93
CA PHE A 159 -21.20 -0.57 -24.12
C PHE A 159 -22.34 -1.59 -24.27
N LEU A 160 -22.86 -2.11 -23.16
CA LEU A 160 -24.02 -2.99 -23.19
C LEU A 160 -25.28 -2.21 -23.56
N SER A 161 -25.51 -1.04 -22.96
CA SER A 161 -26.68 -0.20 -23.29
C SER A 161 -26.67 0.30 -24.74
N SER A 162 -25.50 0.63 -25.31
CA SER A 162 -25.39 1.08 -26.72
C SER A 162 -25.67 -0.05 -27.73
N LYS A 163 -25.44 -1.31 -27.37
CA LYS A 163 -25.74 -2.47 -28.21
C LYS A 163 -27.22 -2.86 -28.26
N TYR A 164 -28.07 -2.28 -27.41
CA TYR A 164 -29.51 -2.55 -27.36
C TYR A 164 -30.39 -1.38 -27.83
N VAL A 165 -29.80 -0.34 -28.43
CA VAL A 165 -30.55 0.77 -29.08
C VAL A 165 -30.51 0.60 -30.60
N TRP A 166 -30.99 -0.55 -31.08
CA TRP A 166 -31.43 -0.76 -32.46
C TRP A 166 -32.47 -1.87 -32.46
N GLU A 167 -33.71 -1.52 -32.13
CA GLU A 167 -34.92 -2.22 -32.57
C GLU A 167 -36.12 -1.27 -32.49
#